data_AF-A0A8H5V0V7-F1
#
_entry.id   AF-A0A8H5V0V7-F1
#
_cell.length_a   1.000
_cell.length_b   1.000
_cell.length_c   1.000
_cell.angle_alpha   90.00
_cell.angle_beta   90.00
_cell.angle_gamma   90.00
#
_symmetry.space_group_name_H-M   'P 1'
#
loop_
_entity.id
_entity.type
_entity.pdbx_description
1 polymer ?
#
loop_
_entity_poly.entity_id
_entity_poly.type
_entity_poly.pdbx_seq_one_letter_code
_entity_poly.pdbx_strand_id
1 'polypeptide(L)'
;MAENQSSLEQALAAIRNFGFQHPDDQLLECFLCDSVDPETTARYVLRKYCGQQEDLSLALLLYDWKELLENVIEQFTHKAKTEGDIVATNRSLKQFRELFGIFVGSDLQKQIHSHDVRLGGVQNHWLVRQSAAKALAQGYFRFASTRGSDYRVSQVTIGGPNRPSIVDKISTLRRGRFMDHSNSGIETPEISLLLATSRFFKSICWSLVGQEIASRPKQSTKSTLLSSPWPYVSEYVALAFASICRLMPAHLRIRIYQSLKLLGVRTYGPSSSLKVQQLPFGMYLKTMHRDDYQALANEFGALRLVRDQTKVPVPRPLDLVCDADASYLVTTTMPGQRLGSYIDVLSDDDLDTFKRDMQKYMAQLRSISRQGDQRHAISNAVGGPCYDYRIVACRDYDKERGHFFGPFTDEEEFNNTLRTPALPDVFHSTGHDIVSTHSDINMRNILMHKGRISGIVDWENSGWFPDYWEYTKAHYVTKLNKRWLTVVDRIFANFGDFKVDLAIERRLWEYCF
;
A
#
# COMPACT_ATOMS: atom_id res chain seq x y z
N MET A 1 24.59 26.88 6.11
CA MET A 1 23.98 27.56 4.96
C MET A 1 22.58 26.99 4.82
N ALA A 2 21.53 27.79 5.00
CA ALA A 2 20.17 27.33 4.74
C ALA A 2 20.04 27.12 3.23
N GLU A 3 19.88 25.88 2.78
CA GLU A 3 19.54 25.59 1.39
C GLU A 3 18.25 26.33 1.04
N ASN A 4 18.25 27.03 -0.10
CA ASN A 4 17.13 27.82 -0.57
C ASN A 4 16.01 26.85 -0.99
N GLN A 5 15.10 26.55 -0.08
CA GLN A 5 14.05 25.54 -0.26
C GLN A 5 13.19 25.87 -1.49
N SER A 6 12.92 24.89 -2.35
CA SER A 6 12.18 25.09 -3.61
C SER A 6 10.79 25.67 -3.36
N SER A 7 10.23 26.44 -4.32
CA SER A 7 8.85 26.96 -4.18
C SER A 7 7.85 25.80 -4.09
N LEU A 8 8.10 24.70 -4.80
CA LEU A 8 7.30 23.48 -4.70
C LEU A 8 7.30 22.90 -3.29
N GLU A 9 8.46 22.81 -2.66
CA GLU A 9 8.58 22.28 -1.30
C GLU A 9 7.86 23.16 -0.28
N GLN A 10 7.97 24.48 -0.40
CA GLN A 10 7.25 25.44 0.43
C GLN A 10 5.73 25.31 0.26
N ALA A 11 5.24 25.21 -0.97
CA ALA A 11 3.81 25.05 -1.26
C ALA A 11 3.26 23.70 -0.74
N LEU A 12 4.01 22.62 -0.90
CA LEU A 12 3.66 21.30 -0.35
C LEU A 12 3.63 21.33 1.19
N ALA A 13 4.57 22.03 1.83
CA ALA A 13 4.57 22.21 3.27
C ALA A 13 3.33 23.00 3.74
N ALA A 14 2.96 24.07 3.04
CA ALA A 14 1.75 24.84 3.34
C ALA A 14 0.47 23.99 3.26
N ILE A 15 0.31 23.18 2.20
CA ILE A 15 -0.84 22.27 2.05
C ILE A 15 -0.90 21.26 3.20
N ARG A 16 0.24 20.66 3.57
CA ARG A 16 0.32 19.67 4.66
C ARG A 16 0.00 20.28 6.03
N ASN A 17 0.45 21.51 6.26
CA ASN A 17 0.25 22.20 7.53
C ASN A 17 -1.18 22.74 7.69
N PHE A 18 -1.91 22.95 6.60
CA PHE A 18 -3.29 23.43 6.62
C PHE A 18 -4.27 22.45 7.30
N GLY A 19 -3.96 21.14 7.29
CA GLY A 19 -4.79 20.13 7.96
C GLY A 19 -6.06 19.74 7.20
N PHE A 20 -6.00 19.70 5.87
CA PHE A 20 -7.08 19.15 5.04
C PHE A 20 -7.42 17.71 5.43
N GLN A 21 -8.71 17.36 5.36
CA GLN A 21 -9.15 15.98 5.51
C GLN A 21 -8.76 15.18 4.27
N HIS A 22 -8.30 13.94 4.47
CA HIS A 22 -7.97 13.06 3.36
C HIS A 22 -9.21 12.75 2.50
N PRO A 23 -9.13 12.80 1.15
CA PRO A 23 -7.93 12.94 0.31
C PRO A 23 -7.69 14.36 -0.24
N ASP A 24 -8.23 15.40 0.39
CA ASP A 24 -8.20 16.76 -0.16
C ASP A 24 -6.78 17.36 -0.20
N ASP A 25 -5.93 16.98 0.76
CA ASP A 25 -4.49 17.23 0.74
C ASP A 25 -3.84 16.62 -0.51
N GLN A 26 -4.18 15.37 -0.83
CA GLN A 26 -3.63 14.66 -1.98
C GLN A 26 -4.06 15.27 -3.31
N LEU A 27 -5.29 15.80 -3.39
CA LEU A 27 -5.80 16.50 -4.57
C LEU A 27 -4.97 17.75 -4.89
N LEU A 28 -4.64 18.55 -3.87
CA LEU A 28 -3.80 19.74 -4.02
C LEU A 28 -2.33 19.38 -4.27
N GLU A 29 -1.80 18.33 -3.64
CA GLU A 29 -0.44 17.84 -3.98
C GLU A 29 -0.37 17.44 -5.47
N CYS A 30 -1.40 16.79 -6.01
CA CYS A 30 -1.45 16.44 -7.44
C CYS A 30 -1.57 17.67 -8.34
N PHE A 31 -2.32 18.70 -7.94
CA PHE A 31 -2.39 19.96 -8.66
C PHE A 31 -0.99 20.59 -8.83
N LEU A 32 -0.15 20.54 -7.80
CA LEU A 32 1.22 21.02 -7.89
C LEU A 32 2.12 20.07 -8.70
N CYS A 33 2.22 18.82 -8.28
CA CYS A 33 3.24 17.88 -8.75
C CYS A 33 3.00 17.36 -10.18
N ASP A 34 1.75 17.27 -10.63
CA ASP A 34 1.42 16.77 -11.96
C ASP A 34 1.20 17.88 -13.01
N SER A 35 1.33 19.15 -12.60
CA SER A 35 1.31 20.29 -13.51
C SER A 35 2.46 20.28 -14.52
N VAL A 36 2.34 21.06 -15.59
CA VAL A 36 3.38 21.16 -16.64
C VAL A 36 4.70 21.70 -16.10
N ASP A 37 4.63 22.63 -15.16
CA ASP A 37 5.76 23.24 -14.46
C ASP A 37 5.42 23.36 -12.97
N PRO A 38 5.83 22.36 -12.15
CA PRO A 38 5.55 22.35 -10.72
C PRO A 38 6.06 23.57 -9.96
N GLU A 39 7.20 24.15 -10.35
CA GLU A 39 7.76 25.34 -9.69
C GLU A 39 6.95 26.59 -9.98
N THR A 40 6.53 26.77 -11.24
CA THR A 40 5.69 27.91 -11.62
C THR A 40 4.29 27.79 -10.99
N THR A 41 3.72 26.60 -10.97
CA THR A 41 2.45 26.33 -10.29
C THR A 41 2.57 26.56 -8.78
N ALA A 42 3.66 26.16 -8.15
CA ALA A 42 3.89 26.40 -6.72
C ALA A 42 4.03 27.90 -6.39
N ARG A 43 4.80 28.67 -7.19
CA ARG A 43 4.88 30.14 -7.06
C ARG A 43 3.53 30.80 -7.20
N TYR A 44 2.72 30.33 -8.15
CA TYR A 44 1.34 30.79 -8.31
C TYR A 44 0.50 30.53 -7.05
N VAL A 45 0.57 29.32 -6.50
CA VAL A 45 -0.18 28.94 -5.29
C VAL A 45 0.27 29.76 -4.09
N LEU A 46 1.56 29.87 -3.84
CA LEU A 46 2.11 30.66 -2.72
C LEU A 46 1.68 32.13 -2.79
N ARG A 47 1.77 32.74 -3.99
CA ARG A 47 1.43 34.16 -4.17
C ARG A 47 -0.07 34.43 -4.02
N LYS A 48 -0.92 33.57 -4.57
CA LYS A 48 -2.37 33.80 -4.65
C LYS A 48 -3.11 33.26 -3.43
N TYR A 49 -2.60 32.20 -2.82
CA TYR A 49 -3.31 31.45 -1.78
C TYR A 49 -2.55 31.27 -0.46
N CYS A 50 -1.31 31.72 -0.31
CA CYS A 50 -0.60 31.68 0.98
C CYS A 50 -0.26 33.10 1.52
N GLY A 51 -1.14 34.08 1.26
CA GLY A 51 -1.03 35.45 1.79
C GLY A 51 -1.65 35.63 3.19
N GLN A 52 -1.70 36.86 3.72
CA GLN A 52 -1.99 37.21 5.14
C GLN A 52 -3.30 36.69 5.78
N GLN A 53 -4.20 36.01 5.04
CA GLN A 53 -5.35 35.29 5.57
C GLN A 53 -5.30 33.84 5.10
N GLU A 54 -4.50 33.02 5.78
CA GLU A 54 -4.13 31.66 5.35
C GLU A 54 -5.30 30.65 5.38
N ASP A 55 -6.27 30.80 6.30
CA ASP A 55 -7.31 29.77 6.56
C ASP A 55 -8.41 29.66 5.49
N LEU A 56 -8.65 30.69 4.65
CA LEU A 56 -9.73 30.66 3.65
C LEU A 56 -9.24 30.45 2.21
N SER A 57 -7.95 30.66 1.96
CA SER A 57 -7.42 30.77 0.60
C SER A 57 -7.13 29.40 -0.04
N LEU A 58 -6.51 28.47 0.70
CA LEU A 58 -6.27 27.11 0.17
C LEU A 58 -7.56 26.30 0.03
N ALA A 59 -8.54 26.53 0.91
CA ALA A 59 -9.87 25.94 0.79
C ALA A 59 -10.59 26.41 -0.50
N LEU A 60 -10.42 27.67 -0.89
CA LEU A 60 -10.94 28.19 -2.15
C LEU A 60 -10.25 27.54 -3.36
N LEU A 61 -8.93 27.38 -3.34
CA LEU A 61 -8.20 26.67 -4.41
C LEU A 61 -8.70 25.22 -4.55
N LEU A 62 -8.90 24.52 -3.43
CA LEU A 62 -9.43 23.16 -3.42
C LEU A 62 -10.83 23.10 -4.04
N TYR A 63 -11.72 24.03 -3.67
CA TYR A 63 -13.06 24.12 -4.22
C TYR A 63 -13.01 24.31 -5.74
N ASP A 64 -12.27 25.33 -6.22
CA ASP A 64 -12.13 25.61 -7.65
C ASP A 64 -11.52 24.41 -8.40
N TRP A 65 -10.55 23.72 -7.77
CA TRP A 65 -9.92 22.54 -8.35
C TRP A 65 -10.87 21.35 -8.48
N LYS A 66 -11.69 21.09 -7.45
CA LYS A 66 -12.72 20.03 -7.49
C LYS A 66 -13.76 20.30 -8.57
N GLU A 67 -14.25 21.54 -8.68
CA GLU A 67 -15.23 21.92 -9.72
C GLU A 67 -14.64 21.76 -11.14
N LEU A 68 -13.34 22.07 -11.33
CA LEU A 68 -12.65 21.81 -12.60
C LEU A 68 -12.57 20.31 -12.89
N LEU A 69 -12.17 19.50 -11.89
CA LEU A 69 -12.06 18.05 -12.04
C LEU A 69 -13.38 17.38 -12.38
N GLU A 70 -14.49 17.81 -11.76
CA GLU A 70 -15.83 17.30 -12.06
C GLU A 70 -16.18 17.53 -13.53
N ASN A 71 -15.98 18.76 -14.03
CA ASN A 71 -16.17 19.09 -15.44
C ASN A 71 -15.31 18.22 -16.37
N VAL A 72 -14.05 17.95 -16.00
CA VAL A 72 -13.15 17.07 -16.77
C VAL A 72 -13.67 15.62 -16.76
N ILE A 73 -14.03 15.09 -15.59
CA ILE A 73 -14.54 13.71 -15.44
C ILE A 73 -15.82 13.49 -16.24
N GLU A 74 -16.73 14.46 -16.27
CA GLU A 74 -17.97 14.39 -17.04
C GLU A 74 -17.71 14.23 -18.54
N GLN A 75 -16.79 15.04 -19.09
CA GLN A 75 -16.39 14.97 -20.50
C GLN A 75 -15.78 13.60 -20.85
N PHE A 76 -15.02 12.99 -19.94
CA PHE A 76 -14.42 11.66 -20.16
C PHE A 76 -15.39 10.49 -20.00
N THR A 77 -16.45 10.65 -19.21
CA THR A 77 -17.35 9.54 -18.85
C THR A 77 -18.66 9.52 -19.64
N HIS A 78 -18.92 10.50 -20.51
CA HIS A 78 -20.16 10.65 -21.27
C HIS A 78 -21.43 10.57 -20.40
N LYS A 79 -21.38 11.05 -19.14
CA LYS A 79 -22.61 11.25 -18.36
C LYS A 79 -23.39 12.42 -18.95
N ALA A 80 -24.61 12.17 -19.41
CA ALA A 80 -25.49 13.21 -19.93
C ALA A 80 -25.87 14.19 -18.81
N LYS A 81 -25.82 15.50 -19.09
CA LYS A 81 -26.40 16.52 -18.22
C LYS A 81 -27.89 16.23 -18.06
N THR A 82 -28.36 16.05 -16.83
CA THR A 82 -29.74 16.39 -16.50
C THR A 82 -29.89 17.91 -16.64
N GLU A 83 -30.99 18.37 -17.24
CA GLU A 83 -31.23 19.76 -17.71
C GLU A 83 -31.26 20.86 -16.61
N GLY A 84 -30.64 20.65 -15.44
CA GLY A 84 -30.63 21.59 -14.31
C GLY A 84 -29.34 22.39 -14.07
N ASP A 85 -28.17 21.98 -14.60
CA ASP A 85 -26.86 22.44 -14.07
C ASP A 85 -26.10 23.48 -14.92
N ILE A 86 -26.80 24.31 -15.71
CA ILE A 86 -26.13 25.40 -16.45
C ILE A 86 -26.35 26.74 -15.75
N VAL A 87 -25.64 26.95 -14.64
CA VAL A 87 -25.37 28.30 -14.11
C VAL A 87 -23.90 28.38 -13.69
N ALA A 88 -22.99 28.37 -14.65
CA ALA A 88 -21.63 28.83 -14.42
C ALA A 88 -21.65 30.38 -14.46
N THR A 89 -21.66 31.03 -13.29
CA THR A 89 -21.49 32.49 -13.21
C THR A 89 -20.17 32.91 -13.87
N ASN A 90 -20.16 33.99 -14.68
CA ASN A 90 -18.99 34.51 -15.42
C ASN A 90 -17.67 34.66 -14.61
N ARG A 91 -17.75 34.74 -13.28
CA ARG A 91 -16.59 34.76 -12.37
C ARG A 91 -15.82 33.43 -12.36
N SER A 92 -16.51 32.30 -12.48
CA SER A 92 -15.90 30.96 -12.44
C SER A 92 -15.12 30.66 -13.72
N LEU A 93 -15.62 31.03 -14.89
CA LEU A 93 -14.98 30.79 -16.19
C LEU A 93 -13.56 31.38 -16.33
N LYS A 94 -13.33 32.60 -15.84
CA LYS A 94 -12.00 33.22 -15.89
C LYS A 94 -11.00 32.49 -14.97
N GLN A 95 -11.45 32.16 -13.77
CA GLN A 95 -10.68 31.44 -12.77
C GLN A 95 -10.36 30.02 -13.24
N PHE A 96 -11.32 29.31 -13.86
CA PHE A 96 -11.10 28.00 -14.47
C PHE A 96 -10.05 28.03 -15.56
N ARG A 97 -10.12 29.02 -16.44
CA ARG A 97 -9.11 29.18 -17.50
C ARG A 97 -7.73 29.42 -16.92
N GLU A 98 -7.63 30.17 -15.83
CA GLU A 98 -6.37 30.42 -15.14
C GLU A 98 -5.79 29.14 -14.53
N LEU A 99 -6.60 28.38 -13.79
CA LEU A 99 -6.19 27.10 -13.18
C LEU A 99 -5.86 26.02 -14.22
N PHE A 100 -6.64 25.95 -15.29
CA PHE A 100 -6.37 25.04 -16.40
C PHE A 100 -5.05 25.41 -17.11
N GLY A 101 -4.84 26.70 -17.38
CA GLY A 101 -3.65 27.21 -18.04
C GLY A 101 -2.37 26.98 -17.23
N ILE A 102 -2.41 27.22 -15.92
CA ILE A 102 -1.24 26.98 -15.05
C ILE A 102 -0.94 25.48 -14.93
N PHE A 103 -1.97 24.62 -14.87
CA PHE A 103 -1.80 23.18 -14.72
C PHE A 103 -1.32 22.50 -16.00
N VAL A 104 -1.90 22.84 -17.14
CA VAL A 104 -1.68 22.15 -18.41
C VAL A 104 -0.66 22.86 -19.32
N GLY A 105 -0.48 24.17 -19.14
CA GLY A 105 0.40 25.02 -19.93
C GLY A 105 -0.36 25.96 -20.88
N SER A 106 0.18 27.16 -21.05
CA SER A 106 -0.44 28.22 -21.86
C SER A 106 -0.54 27.89 -23.35
N ASP A 107 0.35 27.06 -23.87
CA ASP A 107 0.40 26.75 -25.31
C ASP A 107 -0.75 25.84 -25.71
N LEU A 108 -1.04 24.80 -24.92
CA LEU A 108 -2.21 23.96 -25.16
C LEU A 108 -3.50 24.75 -24.93
N GLN A 109 -3.54 25.63 -23.94
CA GLN A 109 -4.68 26.50 -23.73
C GLN A 109 -4.95 27.37 -24.97
N LYS A 110 -3.91 27.96 -25.59
CA LYS A 110 -4.04 28.71 -26.84
C LYS A 110 -4.48 27.83 -28.01
N GLN A 111 -3.97 26.60 -28.12
CA GLN A 111 -4.37 25.64 -29.16
C GLN A 111 -5.85 25.28 -29.09
N ILE A 112 -6.37 25.02 -27.89
CA ILE A 112 -7.80 24.75 -27.65
C ILE A 112 -8.65 25.98 -28.04
N HIS A 113 -8.16 27.20 -27.82
CA HIS A 113 -8.89 28.43 -28.17
C HIS A 113 -8.79 28.79 -29.66
N SER A 114 -7.70 28.45 -30.34
CA SER A 114 -7.52 28.74 -31.78
C SER A 114 -8.29 27.75 -32.67
N HIS A 115 -8.60 26.56 -32.16
CA HIS A 115 -9.49 25.61 -32.82
C HIS A 115 -10.95 25.97 -32.52
N ASP A 116 -11.47 27.00 -33.17
CA ASP A 116 -12.91 27.34 -33.23
C ASP A 116 -13.69 26.37 -34.15
N VAL A 117 -13.36 25.08 -34.06
CA VAL A 117 -13.71 24.07 -35.06
C VAL A 117 -14.77 23.16 -34.49
N ARG A 118 -15.86 23.04 -35.25
CA ARG A 118 -16.82 21.92 -35.22
C ARG A 118 -16.08 20.65 -34.80
N LEU A 119 -16.26 20.24 -33.55
CA LEU A 119 -15.96 18.90 -33.09
C LEU A 119 -16.87 17.95 -33.88
N GLY A 120 -16.48 17.61 -35.11
CA GLY A 120 -16.75 16.27 -35.63
C GLY A 120 -16.12 15.37 -34.59
N GLY A 121 -16.97 14.88 -33.67
CA GLY A 121 -16.58 14.47 -32.33
C GLY A 121 -15.29 13.68 -32.38
N VAL A 122 -14.30 14.10 -31.59
CA VAL A 122 -12.96 13.52 -31.47
C VAL A 122 -13.00 12.07 -31.94
N GLN A 123 -12.61 11.81 -33.20
CA GLN A 123 -12.71 10.48 -33.80
C GLN A 123 -11.56 9.63 -33.27
N ASN A 124 -11.56 9.44 -31.96
CA ASN A 124 -10.75 8.54 -31.19
C ASN A 124 -11.18 7.11 -31.56
N HIS A 125 -10.70 6.60 -32.68
CA HIS A 125 -10.78 5.18 -33.01
C HIS A 125 -9.79 4.39 -32.13
N TRP A 126 -9.99 4.47 -30.83
CA TRP A 126 -9.38 3.56 -29.88
C TRP A 126 -10.25 2.31 -29.89
N LEU A 127 -9.80 1.25 -30.58
CA LEU A 127 -10.35 -0.09 -30.37
C LEU A 127 -9.91 -0.60 -28.99
N VAL A 128 -10.49 0.01 -27.97
CA VAL A 128 -10.21 -0.29 -26.58
C VAL A 128 -11.40 -1.07 -26.06
N ARG A 129 -11.13 -2.24 -25.47
CA ARG A 129 -12.14 -2.99 -24.74
C ARG A 129 -12.85 -2.03 -23.78
N GLN A 130 -14.18 -2.05 -23.72
CA GLN A 130 -14.96 -1.14 -22.88
C GLN A 130 -14.43 -1.04 -21.43
N SER A 131 -13.94 -2.15 -20.88
CA SER A 131 -13.30 -2.20 -19.55
C SER A 131 -12.00 -1.39 -19.45
N ALA A 132 -11.17 -1.38 -20.49
CA ALA A 132 -9.97 -0.54 -20.56
C ALA A 132 -10.33 0.94 -20.73
N ALA A 133 -11.35 1.26 -21.53
CA ALA A 133 -11.81 2.64 -21.72
C ALA A 133 -12.35 3.22 -20.41
N LYS A 134 -13.16 2.44 -19.67
CA LYS A 134 -13.64 2.82 -18.33
C LYS A 134 -12.50 3.05 -17.35
N ALA A 135 -11.51 2.16 -17.31
CA ALA A 135 -10.37 2.30 -16.42
C ALA A 135 -9.48 3.51 -16.79
N LEU A 136 -9.34 3.82 -18.08
CA LEU A 136 -8.66 5.02 -18.54
C LEU A 136 -9.40 6.30 -18.12
N ALA A 137 -10.72 6.35 -18.34
CA ALA A 137 -11.55 7.50 -17.94
C ALA A 137 -11.55 7.74 -16.42
N GLN A 138 -11.31 6.70 -15.62
CA GLN A 138 -11.16 6.79 -14.17
C GLN A 138 -9.71 7.10 -13.72
N GLY A 139 -8.79 7.33 -14.65
CA GLY A 139 -7.41 7.74 -14.37
C GLY A 139 -6.44 6.61 -14.03
N TYR A 140 -6.80 5.33 -14.20
CA TYR A 140 -5.93 4.22 -13.79
C TYR A 140 -4.71 3.97 -14.70
N PHE A 141 -4.62 4.64 -15.85
CA PHE A 141 -3.52 4.49 -16.81
C PHE A 141 -2.97 5.84 -17.22
N ARG A 142 -1.71 6.14 -16.89
CA ARG A 142 -1.05 7.40 -17.22
C ARG A 142 -0.12 7.25 -18.42
N PHE A 143 -0.21 8.19 -19.35
CA PHE A 143 0.70 8.29 -20.49
C PHE A 143 1.82 9.30 -20.20
N ALA A 144 3.03 8.94 -20.61
CA ALA A 144 4.18 9.83 -20.60
C ALA A 144 4.93 9.71 -21.93
N SER A 145 5.33 10.84 -22.51
CA SER A 145 6.20 10.87 -23.69
C SER A 145 7.62 10.46 -23.29
N THR A 146 8.27 9.65 -24.12
CA THR A 146 9.67 9.27 -23.91
C THR A 146 10.61 9.99 -24.88
N ARG A 147 10.43 9.84 -26.20
CA ARG A 147 11.14 10.55 -27.29
C ARG A 147 10.37 10.35 -28.60
N GLY A 148 10.24 11.39 -29.43
CA GLY A 148 9.54 11.28 -30.72
C GLY A 148 8.09 10.81 -30.56
N SER A 149 7.69 9.77 -31.28
CA SER A 149 6.37 9.14 -31.17
C SER A 149 6.29 8.01 -30.13
N ASP A 150 7.37 7.75 -29.37
CA ASP A 150 7.36 6.73 -28.33
C ASP A 150 6.71 7.24 -27.04
N TYR A 151 5.84 6.42 -26.46
CA TYR A 151 5.18 6.68 -25.20
C TYR A 151 5.28 5.50 -24.24
N ARG A 152 5.07 5.82 -22.97
CA ARG A 152 4.99 4.86 -21.88
C ARG A 152 3.63 4.97 -21.22
N VAL A 153 3.03 3.82 -20.90
CA VAL A 153 1.84 3.72 -20.07
C VAL A 153 2.23 3.12 -18.73
N SER A 154 1.92 3.82 -17.65
CA SER A 154 2.08 3.31 -16.29
C SER A 154 0.73 3.22 -15.59
N GLN A 155 0.58 2.25 -14.70
CA GLN A 155 -0.60 2.18 -13.85
C GLN A 155 -0.56 3.27 -12.77
N VAL A 156 -1.71 3.83 -12.46
CA VAL A 156 -1.92 4.66 -11.27
C VAL A 156 -2.45 3.75 -10.17
N THR A 157 -1.71 3.67 -9.06
CA THR A 157 -2.00 2.73 -7.97
C THR A 157 -2.89 3.32 -6.86
N ILE A 158 -3.49 4.50 -7.11
CA ILE A 158 -4.36 5.19 -6.15
C ILE A 158 -5.73 4.51 -6.11
N GLY A 159 -6.24 4.30 -4.90
CA GLY A 159 -7.66 4.00 -4.67
C GLY A 159 -7.93 2.69 -3.95
N GLY A 160 -9.19 2.26 -4.03
CA GLY A 160 -9.73 1.17 -3.23
C GLY A 160 -9.91 -0.15 -3.97
N PRO A 161 -10.54 -1.13 -3.30
CA PRO A 161 -10.79 -2.46 -3.85
C PRO A 161 -11.81 -2.47 -5.01
N ASN A 162 -12.52 -1.37 -5.22
CA ASN A 162 -13.51 -1.21 -6.28
C ASN A 162 -12.90 -0.82 -7.64
N ARG A 163 -11.56 -0.77 -7.76
CA ARG A 163 -10.89 -0.46 -9.03
C ARG A 163 -11.22 -1.50 -10.11
N PRO A 164 -11.22 -1.11 -11.40
CA PRO A 164 -11.50 -2.05 -12.49
C PRO A 164 -10.53 -3.23 -12.53
N SER A 165 -11.07 -4.46 -12.60
CA SER A 165 -10.27 -5.70 -12.61
C SER A 165 -9.30 -5.82 -13.78
N ILE A 166 -9.42 -4.98 -14.80
CA ILE A 166 -8.47 -4.91 -15.91
C ILE A 166 -7.11 -4.34 -15.48
N VAL A 167 -7.09 -3.49 -14.45
CA VAL A 167 -5.85 -2.89 -13.92
C VAL A 167 -4.93 -4.02 -13.42
N ASP A 168 -5.50 -5.01 -12.73
CA ASP A 168 -4.75 -6.15 -12.19
C ASP A 168 -4.26 -7.14 -13.27
N LYS A 169 -4.82 -7.08 -14.48
CA LYS A 169 -4.48 -7.97 -15.61
C LYS A 169 -3.41 -7.40 -16.53
N ILE A 170 -3.05 -6.13 -16.35
CA ILE A 170 -2.09 -5.43 -17.20
C ILE A 170 -0.78 -5.27 -16.42
N SER A 171 0.35 -5.19 -17.13
CA SER A 171 1.63 -4.89 -16.50
C SER A 171 1.64 -3.46 -15.95
N THR A 172 2.36 -3.25 -14.86
CA THR A 172 2.52 -1.93 -14.21
C THR A 172 3.13 -0.89 -15.14
N LEU A 173 3.94 -1.34 -16.11
CA LEU A 173 4.57 -0.52 -17.13
C LEU A 173 4.42 -1.17 -18.52
N ARG A 174 4.12 -0.35 -19.52
CA ARG A 174 4.18 -0.71 -20.95
C ARG A 174 4.83 0.41 -21.75
N ARG A 175 5.50 0.06 -22.84
CA ARG A 175 6.01 1.00 -23.84
C ARG A 175 5.27 0.76 -25.14
N GLY A 176 5.00 1.83 -25.87
CA GLY A 176 4.34 1.83 -27.16
C GLY A 176 4.88 2.95 -28.04
N ARG A 177 4.46 2.93 -29.30
CA ARG A 177 4.79 3.96 -30.29
C ARG A 177 3.50 4.39 -30.97
N PHE A 178 3.28 5.70 -31.09
CA PHE A 178 2.26 6.22 -32.00
C PHE A 178 2.73 5.96 -33.42
N MET A 179 2.03 5.08 -34.13
CA MET A 179 2.30 4.80 -35.53
C MET A 179 1.36 5.65 -36.38
N ASP A 180 1.92 6.25 -37.43
CA ASP A 180 1.12 6.89 -38.45
C ASP A 180 0.38 5.81 -39.25
N HIS A 181 -0.95 5.94 -39.27
CA HIS A 181 -1.87 5.09 -40.02
C HIS A 181 -2.57 5.89 -41.14
N SER A 182 -1.98 7.00 -41.59
CA SER A 182 -2.49 7.86 -42.66
C SER A 182 -2.93 7.10 -43.92
N ASN A 183 -2.22 6.03 -44.30
CA ASN A 183 -2.57 5.14 -45.42
C ASN A 183 -3.89 4.35 -45.22
N SER A 184 -4.43 4.30 -44.00
CA SER A 184 -5.71 3.66 -43.65
C SER A 184 -6.86 4.66 -43.49
N GLY A 185 -6.61 5.96 -43.68
CA GLY A 185 -7.59 7.02 -43.49
C GLY A 185 -7.94 7.31 -42.02
N ILE A 186 -7.23 6.72 -41.07
CA ILE A 186 -7.40 6.96 -39.63
C ILE A 186 -6.43 8.07 -39.21
N GLU A 187 -6.97 9.20 -38.74
CA GLU A 187 -6.17 10.30 -38.20
C GLU A 187 -5.37 9.87 -36.97
N THR A 188 -4.15 10.41 -36.84
CA THR A 188 -3.35 10.18 -35.64
C THR A 188 -3.94 10.95 -34.45
N PRO A 189 -4.05 10.33 -33.26
CA PRO A 189 -4.57 11.02 -32.10
C PRO A 189 -3.66 12.18 -31.71
N GLU A 190 -4.25 13.29 -31.28
CA GLU A 190 -3.48 14.45 -30.83
C GLU A 190 -2.74 14.11 -29.51
N ILE A 191 -1.45 13.83 -29.64
CA ILE A 191 -0.59 13.39 -28.52
C ILE A 191 -0.56 14.43 -27.40
N SER A 192 -0.54 15.72 -27.74
CA SER A 192 -0.54 16.83 -26.78
C SER A 192 -1.76 16.81 -25.86
N LEU A 193 -2.96 16.54 -26.40
CA LEU A 193 -4.18 16.42 -25.62
C LEU A 193 -4.18 15.17 -24.73
N LEU A 194 -3.66 14.04 -25.21
CA LEU A 194 -3.55 12.81 -24.42
C LEU A 194 -2.59 12.98 -23.24
N LEU A 195 -1.44 13.63 -23.47
CA LEU A 195 -0.46 13.91 -22.42
C LEU A 195 -1.00 14.92 -21.41
N ALA A 196 -1.70 15.95 -21.86
CA ALA A 196 -2.39 16.91 -21.01
C ALA A 196 -3.45 16.24 -20.13
N THR A 197 -4.29 15.42 -20.74
CA THR A 197 -5.30 14.60 -20.05
C THR A 197 -4.65 13.71 -18.99
N SER A 198 -3.52 13.08 -19.33
CA SER A 198 -2.80 12.18 -18.42
C SER A 198 -2.28 12.85 -17.14
N ARG A 199 -2.19 14.18 -17.11
CA ARG A 199 -1.84 14.94 -15.89
C ARG A 199 -2.97 14.93 -14.86
N PHE A 200 -4.22 14.89 -15.31
CA PHE A 200 -5.39 14.86 -14.42
C PHE A 200 -5.64 13.51 -13.76
N PHE A 201 -5.08 12.42 -14.29
CA PHE A 201 -5.46 11.07 -13.90
C PHE A 201 -5.28 10.73 -12.43
N LYS A 202 -4.20 11.19 -11.78
CA LYS A 202 -4.04 11.00 -10.33
C LYS A 202 -5.09 11.80 -9.54
N SER A 203 -5.34 13.05 -9.94
CA SER A 203 -6.38 13.90 -9.34
C SER A 203 -7.77 13.31 -9.52
N ILE A 204 -8.06 12.72 -10.68
CA ILE A 204 -9.31 11.99 -10.93
C ILE A 204 -9.41 10.79 -9.98
N CYS A 205 -8.35 9.98 -9.84
CA CYS A 205 -8.35 8.87 -8.90
C CYS A 205 -8.61 9.34 -7.45
N TRP A 206 -7.96 10.42 -6.99
CA TRP A 206 -8.21 10.97 -5.66
C TRP A 206 -9.61 11.56 -5.49
N SER A 207 -10.17 12.16 -6.54
CA SER A 207 -11.55 12.64 -6.54
C SER A 207 -12.53 11.48 -6.37
N LEU A 208 -12.31 10.38 -7.09
CA LEU A 208 -13.11 9.15 -6.97
C LEU A 208 -12.97 8.52 -5.58
N VAL A 209 -11.77 8.56 -4.98
CA VAL A 209 -11.54 8.15 -3.59
C VAL A 209 -12.35 8.99 -2.63
N GLY A 210 -12.37 10.32 -2.80
CA GLY A 210 -13.17 11.23 -1.97
C GLY A 210 -14.68 10.90 -2.05
N GLN A 211 -15.18 10.64 -3.26
CA GLN A 211 -16.56 10.18 -3.47
C GLN A 211 -16.83 8.82 -2.80
N GLU A 212 -15.89 7.87 -2.90
CA GLU A 212 -16.02 6.57 -2.24
C GLU A 212 -16.07 6.72 -0.72
N ILE A 213 -15.18 7.52 -0.13
CA ILE A 213 -15.17 7.82 1.31
C ILE A 213 -16.50 8.45 1.74
N ALA A 214 -16.97 9.47 1.02
CA ALA A 214 -18.22 10.17 1.33
C ALA A 214 -19.46 9.27 1.20
N SER A 215 -19.45 8.31 0.28
CA SER A 215 -20.55 7.37 0.07
C SER A 215 -20.67 6.28 1.15
N ARG A 216 -19.61 6.05 1.93
CA ARG A 216 -19.62 5.00 2.95
C ARG A 216 -20.43 5.46 4.16
N PRO A 217 -21.33 4.61 4.68
CA PRO A 217 -22.04 4.93 5.91
C PRO A 217 -21.01 5.14 7.03
N LYS A 218 -21.05 6.30 7.69
CA LYS A 218 -20.23 6.56 8.88
C LYS A 218 -20.47 5.43 9.86
N GLN A 219 -19.44 4.63 10.14
CA GLN A 219 -19.58 3.57 11.11
C GLN A 219 -19.85 4.21 12.47
N SER A 220 -21.04 3.93 13.01
CA SER A 220 -21.34 4.24 14.40
C SER A 220 -20.25 3.62 15.28
N THR A 221 -19.62 4.43 16.13
CA THR A 221 -18.71 3.98 17.19
C THR A 221 -19.36 2.98 18.15
N LYS A 222 -20.69 2.80 18.05
CA LYS A 222 -21.51 1.81 18.77
C LYS A 222 -22.01 0.67 17.87
N SER A 223 -21.33 0.35 16.77
CA SER A 223 -21.59 -0.89 16.02
C SER A 223 -21.11 -2.08 16.85
N THR A 224 -21.96 -2.52 17.78
CA THR A 224 -21.89 -3.82 18.43
C THR A 224 -21.55 -4.88 17.38
N LEU A 225 -20.57 -5.72 17.72
CA LEU A 225 -20.12 -6.89 16.98
C LEU A 225 -21.28 -7.86 16.70
N LEU A 226 -22.15 -7.55 15.74
CA LEU A 226 -22.90 -8.58 15.03
C LEU A 226 -22.04 -8.98 13.82
N SER A 227 -20.92 -9.63 14.15
CA SER A 227 -20.21 -10.48 13.20
C SER A 227 -21.23 -11.50 12.68
N SER A 228 -21.42 -11.54 11.36
CA SER A 228 -22.04 -12.70 10.72
C SER A 228 -21.39 -13.97 11.30
N PRO A 229 -22.14 -15.05 11.61
CA PRO A 229 -21.57 -16.28 12.15
C PRO A 229 -20.64 -17.00 11.15
N TRP A 230 -20.59 -16.57 9.90
CA TRP A 230 -19.85 -17.24 8.82
C TRP A 230 -18.34 -17.42 9.03
N PRO A 231 -17.57 -16.44 9.56
CA PRO A 231 -16.14 -16.62 9.84
C PRO A 231 -15.89 -17.73 10.88
N TYR A 232 -16.78 -17.86 11.86
CA TYR A 232 -16.69 -18.91 12.88
C TYR A 232 -16.95 -20.29 12.29
N VAL A 233 -17.99 -20.44 11.46
CA VAL A 233 -18.30 -21.72 10.79
C VAL A 233 -17.13 -22.18 9.91
N SER A 234 -16.56 -21.28 9.12
CA SER A 234 -15.41 -21.60 8.27
C SER A 234 -14.19 -22.06 9.07
N GLU A 235 -13.92 -21.45 10.24
CA GLU A 235 -12.81 -21.85 11.11
C GLU A 235 -13.04 -23.27 11.68
N TYR A 236 -14.27 -23.59 12.11
CA TYR A 236 -14.62 -24.93 12.61
C TYR A 236 -14.50 -26.01 11.54
N VAL A 237 -14.92 -25.73 10.30
CA VAL A 237 -14.76 -26.67 9.19
C VAL A 237 -13.28 -26.91 8.88
N ALA A 238 -12.48 -25.84 8.81
CA ALA A 238 -11.04 -25.94 8.60
C ALA A 238 -10.36 -26.78 9.69
N LEU A 239 -10.74 -26.54 10.95
CA LEU A 239 -10.27 -27.29 12.12
C LEU A 239 -10.62 -28.78 12.04
N ALA A 240 -11.89 -29.11 11.79
CA ALA A 240 -12.35 -30.48 11.71
C ALA A 240 -11.65 -31.23 10.56
N PHE A 241 -11.60 -30.61 9.38
CA PHE A 241 -10.92 -31.16 8.21
C PHE A 241 -9.43 -31.42 8.48
N ALA A 242 -8.71 -30.42 8.98
CA ALA A 242 -7.29 -30.58 9.29
C ALA A 242 -7.05 -31.62 10.39
N SER A 243 -7.96 -31.73 11.38
CA SER A 243 -7.86 -32.74 12.43
C SER A 243 -7.99 -34.16 11.87
N ILE A 244 -8.91 -34.38 10.92
CA ILE A 244 -9.04 -35.66 10.20
C ILE A 244 -7.79 -35.93 9.37
N CYS A 245 -7.29 -34.93 8.63
CA CYS A 245 -6.05 -35.08 7.86
C CYS A 245 -4.88 -35.49 8.75
N ARG A 246 -4.72 -34.90 9.94
CA ARG A 246 -3.63 -35.21 10.89
C ARG A 246 -3.65 -36.66 11.42
N LEU A 247 -4.75 -37.40 11.27
CA LEU A 247 -4.79 -38.85 11.56
C LEU A 247 -4.12 -39.69 10.46
N MET A 248 -3.84 -39.10 9.30
CA MET A 248 -3.23 -39.76 8.15
C MET A 248 -1.70 -39.58 8.13
N PRO A 249 -0.94 -40.54 7.57
CA PRO A 249 0.49 -40.39 7.28
C PRO A 249 0.82 -39.12 6.48
N ALA A 250 2.02 -38.55 6.72
CA ALA A 250 2.47 -37.30 6.10
C ALA A 250 2.31 -37.25 4.57
N HIS A 251 2.70 -38.32 3.87
CA HIS A 251 2.61 -38.38 2.41
C HIS A 251 1.17 -38.30 1.87
N LEU A 252 0.18 -38.83 2.61
CA LEU A 252 -1.24 -38.71 2.25
C LEU A 252 -1.75 -37.28 2.48
N ARG A 253 -1.38 -36.66 3.61
CA ARG A 253 -1.72 -35.27 3.91
C ARG A 253 -1.21 -34.31 2.84
N ILE A 254 0.06 -34.47 2.43
CA ILE A 254 0.68 -33.67 1.38
C ILE A 254 -0.08 -33.81 0.05
N ARG A 255 -0.40 -35.04 -0.38
CA ARG A 255 -1.18 -35.28 -1.61
C ARG A 255 -2.57 -34.62 -1.55
N ILE A 256 -3.22 -34.65 -0.38
CA ILE A 256 -4.50 -33.95 -0.16
C ILE A 256 -4.31 -32.44 -0.32
N TYR A 257 -3.34 -31.83 0.36
CA TYR A 257 -3.10 -30.39 0.30
C TYR A 257 -2.70 -29.92 -1.11
N GLN A 258 -1.90 -30.70 -1.84
CA GLN A 258 -1.57 -30.42 -3.24
C GLN A 258 -2.80 -30.49 -4.15
N SER A 259 -3.69 -31.47 -3.94
CA SER A 259 -4.95 -31.58 -4.68
C SER A 259 -5.87 -30.39 -4.38
N LEU A 260 -5.97 -29.98 -3.11
CA LEU A 260 -6.71 -28.80 -2.70
C LEU A 260 -6.11 -27.51 -3.25
N LYS A 261 -4.78 -27.42 -3.41
CA LYS A 261 -4.12 -26.28 -4.04
C LYS A 261 -4.59 -26.10 -5.48
N LEU A 262 -4.67 -27.19 -6.25
CA LEU A 262 -5.19 -27.16 -7.62
C LEU A 262 -6.66 -26.73 -7.67
N LEU A 263 -7.49 -27.22 -6.75
CA LEU A 263 -8.88 -26.77 -6.62
C LEU A 263 -8.96 -25.29 -6.23
N GLY A 264 -8.13 -24.86 -5.29
CA GLY A 264 -8.04 -23.48 -4.83
C GLY A 264 -7.72 -22.50 -5.96
N VAL A 265 -6.77 -22.83 -6.84
CA VAL A 265 -6.44 -22.01 -8.02
C VAL A 265 -7.65 -21.89 -8.96
N ARG A 266 -8.42 -22.96 -9.14
CA ARG A 266 -9.62 -22.94 -9.99
C ARG A 266 -10.77 -22.13 -9.37
N THR A 267 -10.95 -22.22 -8.05
CA THR A 267 -12.08 -21.58 -7.35
C THR A 267 -11.81 -20.12 -7.01
N TYR A 268 -10.60 -19.79 -6.56
CA TYR A 268 -10.25 -18.47 -6.04
C TYR A 268 -9.29 -17.68 -6.96
N GLY A 269 -8.77 -18.32 -8.01
CA GLY A 269 -7.72 -17.76 -8.84
C GLY A 269 -6.32 -17.91 -8.22
N PRO A 270 -5.28 -17.46 -8.95
CA PRO A 270 -3.91 -17.45 -8.43
C PRO A 270 -3.77 -16.41 -7.32
N SER A 271 -3.02 -16.77 -6.27
CA SER A 271 -2.63 -15.81 -5.24
C SER A 271 -1.55 -14.85 -5.73
N SER A 272 -1.29 -13.78 -4.97
CA SER A 272 -0.27 -12.78 -5.32
C SER A 272 1.18 -13.29 -5.23
N SER A 273 1.40 -14.51 -4.75
CA SER A 273 2.71 -15.17 -4.67
C SER A 273 2.53 -16.64 -5.00
N LEU A 274 3.50 -17.21 -5.71
CA LEU A 274 3.53 -18.64 -6.07
C LEU A 274 3.67 -19.55 -4.84
N LYS A 275 4.14 -18.98 -3.72
CA LYS A 275 4.34 -19.69 -2.45
C LYS A 275 3.05 -19.91 -1.69
N VAL A 276 1.95 -19.21 -2.00
CA VAL A 276 0.72 -19.27 -1.20
C VAL A 276 -0.51 -19.55 -2.05
N GLN A 277 -1.52 -20.18 -1.47
CA GLN A 277 -2.79 -20.43 -2.13
C GLN A 277 -3.93 -20.56 -1.12
N GLN A 278 -5.04 -19.85 -1.36
CA GLN A 278 -6.28 -20.10 -0.65
C GLN A 278 -6.85 -21.47 -1.07
N LEU A 279 -7.18 -22.29 -0.09
CA LEU A 279 -7.75 -23.63 -0.26
C LEU A 279 -9.26 -23.62 0.03
N PRO A 280 -10.00 -24.64 -0.45
CA PRO A 280 -11.36 -24.91 0.04
C PRO A 280 -11.41 -25.09 1.56
N PHE A 281 -12.62 -25.07 2.13
CA PHE A 281 -12.88 -25.25 3.56
C PHE A 281 -12.30 -24.16 4.47
N GLY A 282 -12.05 -22.97 3.95
CA GLY A 282 -11.53 -21.85 4.74
C GLY A 282 -10.09 -22.03 5.18
N MET A 283 -9.30 -22.82 4.44
CA MET A 283 -7.88 -23.03 4.72
C MET A 283 -7.00 -22.20 3.79
N TYR A 284 -5.78 -21.95 4.22
CA TYR A 284 -4.75 -21.26 3.47
C TYR A 284 -3.47 -22.09 3.51
N LEU A 285 -2.81 -22.23 2.37
CA LEU A 285 -1.60 -23.03 2.23
C LEU A 285 -0.41 -22.13 1.87
N LYS A 286 0.68 -22.28 2.61
CA LYS A 286 2.00 -21.75 2.26
C LYS A 286 2.93 -22.92 1.96
N THR A 287 3.64 -22.84 0.84
CA THR A 287 4.60 -23.83 0.35
C THR A 287 5.95 -23.16 0.19
N MET A 288 6.98 -23.72 0.82
CA MET A 288 8.37 -23.28 0.70
C MET A 288 9.27 -24.46 0.34
N HIS A 289 10.49 -24.17 -0.08
CA HIS A 289 11.49 -25.22 -0.26
C HIS A 289 11.79 -25.89 1.07
N ARG A 290 12.26 -27.15 1.05
CA ARG A 290 12.57 -27.89 2.28
C ARG A 290 13.58 -27.18 3.17
N ASP A 291 14.58 -26.53 2.57
CA ASP A 291 15.62 -25.79 3.30
C ASP A 291 15.06 -24.62 4.13
N ASP A 292 13.89 -24.11 3.76
CA ASP A 292 13.18 -23.05 4.48
C ASP A 292 12.21 -23.59 5.55
N TYR A 293 12.25 -24.90 5.87
CA TYR A 293 11.34 -25.52 6.85
C TYR A 293 11.34 -24.76 8.18
N GLN A 294 12.50 -24.29 8.63
CA GLN A 294 12.65 -23.57 9.89
C GLN A 294 11.87 -22.24 9.90
N ALA A 295 11.72 -21.56 8.76
CA ALA A 295 10.90 -20.35 8.67
C ALA A 295 9.40 -20.67 8.87
N LEU A 296 8.91 -21.76 8.26
CA LEU A 296 7.52 -22.21 8.46
C LEU A 296 7.28 -22.79 9.87
N ALA A 297 8.29 -23.45 10.46
CA ALA A 297 8.24 -23.91 11.85
C ALA A 297 8.15 -22.73 12.82
N ASN A 298 8.92 -21.66 12.56
CA ASN A 298 8.81 -20.42 13.31
C ASN A 298 7.42 -19.79 13.16
N GLU A 299 6.93 -19.64 11.93
CA GLU A 299 5.59 -19.08 11.67
C GLU A 299 4.50 -19.88 12.41
N PHE A 300 4.54 -21.21 12.33
CA PHE A 300 3.60 -22.09 13.02
C PHE A 300 3.65 -21.91 14.55
N GLY A 301 4.84 -21.84 15.12
CA GLY A 301 5.05 -21.64 16.55
C GLY A 301 4.62 -20.26 17.03
N ALA A 302 4.96 -19.21 16.28
CA ALA A 302 4.55 -17.83 16.55
C ALA A 302 3.03 -17.68 16.57
N LEU A 303 2.35 -18.23 15.56
CA LEU A 303 0.89 -18.22 15.48
C LEU A 303 0.25 -18.93 16.68
N ARG A 304 0.85 -20.02 17.21
CA ARG A 304 0.37 -20.64 18.45
C ARG A 304 0.57 -19.73 19.64
N LEU A 305 1.79 -19.23 19.83
CA LEU A 305 2.15 -18.36 20.96
C LEU A 305 1.24 -17.13 21.06
N VAL A 306 1.04 -16.44 19.94
CA VAL A 306 0.20 -15.23 19.88
C VAL A 306 -1.26 -15.56 20.19
N ARG A 307 -1.79 -16.67 19.67
CA ARG A 307 -3.19 -17.07 19.94
C ARG A 307 -3.43 -17.50 21.37
N ASP A 308 -2.45 -18.15 21.99
CA ASP A 308 -2.59 -18.68 23.34
C ASP A 308 -2.53 -17.57 24.39
N GLN A 309 -1.77 -16.50 24.14
CA GLN A 309 -1.54 -15.43 25.13
C GLN A 309 -2.24 -14.11 24.81
N THR A 310 -2.82 -13.93 23.61
CA THR A 310 -3.39 -12.64 23.19
C THR A 310 -4.72 -12.77 22.46
N LYS A 311 -5.35 -11.62 22.18
CA LYS A 311 -6.51 -11.49 21.30
C LYS A 311 -6.15 -10.85 19.95
N VAL A 312 -4.88 -10.88 19.57
CA VAL A 312 -4.43 -10.38 18.26
C VAL A 312 -5.05 -11.29 17.18
N PRO A 313 -5.71 -10.71 16.16
CA PRO A 313 -6.35 -11.51 15.12
C PRO A 313 -5.27 -12.11 14.21
N VAL A 314 -4.98 -13.40 14.38
CA VAL A 314 -4.00 -14.12 13.56
C VAL A 314 -4.60 -15.43 13.04
N PRO A 315 -4.11 -15.94 11.89
CA PRO A 315 -4.49 -17.26 11.39
C PRO A 315 -4.30 -18.34 12.46
N ARG A 316 -5.20 -19.32 12.51
CA ARG A 316 -4.95 -20.51 13.31
C ARG A 316 -4.00 -21.44 12.55
N PRO A 317 -2.88 -21.85 13.16
CA PRO A 317 -2.01 -22.85 12.56
C PRO A 317 -2.69 -24.22 12.65
N LEU A 318 -2.90 -24.88 11.51
CA LEU A 318 -3.63 -26.14 11.40
C LEU A 318 -2.69 -27.33 11.23
N ASP A 319 -1.71 -27.23 10.35
CA ASP A 319 -0.77 -28.33 10.10
C ASP A 319 0.57 -27.81 9.59
N LEU A 320 1.64 -28.52 9.90
CA LEU A 320 2.98 -28.29 9.37
C LEU A 320 3.57 -29.64 8.99
N VAL A 321 3.87 -29.81 7.71
CA VAL A 321 4.37 -31.07 7.16
C VAL A 321 5.38 -30.81 6.06
N CYS A 322 6.34 -31.70 5.83
CA CYS A 322 7.32 -31.59 4.76
C CYS A 322 7.50 -32.94 4.05
N ASP A 323 7.94 -32.89 2.79
CA ASP A 323 8.46 -34.03 2.04
C ASP A 323 9.95 -33.84 1.71
N ALA A 324 10.44 -34.51 0.67
CA ALA A 324 11.83 -34.44 0.26
C ALA A 324 12.22 -33.06 -0.30
N ASP A 325 11.27 -32.33 -0.88
CA ASP A 325 11.52 -31.14 -1.71
C ASP A 325 10.89 -29.87 -1.11
N ALA A 326 9.78 -30.01 -0.38
CA ALA A 326 8.96 -28.89 0.05
C ALA A 326 8.41 -29.03 1.48
N SER A 327 8.17 -27.87 2.08
CA SER A 327 7.51 -27.69 3.37
C SER A 327 6.17 -27.00 3.18
N TYR A 328 5.15 -27.44 3.92
CA TYR A 328 3.77 -27.02 3.79
C TYR A 328 3.24 -26.56 5.15
N LEU A 329 2.85 -25.30 5.23
CA LEU A 329 2.14 -24.73 6.37
C LEU A 329 0.68 -24.51 5.99
N VAL A 330 -0.23 -25.13 6.73
CA VAL A 330 -1.68 -24.98 6.57
C VAL A 330 -2.20 -24.14 7.72
N THR A 331 -2.92 -23.07 7.40
CA THR A 331 -3.57 -22.18 8.38
C THR A 331 -5.03 -21.96 8.01
N THR A 332 -5.80 -21.31 8.89
CA THR A 332 -7.13 -20.80 8.54
C THR A 332 -7.03 -19.54 7.70
N THR A 333 -7.95 -19.36 6.76
CA THR A 333 -8.08 -18.10 6.02
C THR A 333 -8.60 -17.01 6.95
N MET A 334 -8.07 -15.80 6.80
CA MET A 334 -8.57 -14.62 7.50
C MET A 334 -9.46 -13.79 6.55
N PRO A 335 -10.62 -13.28 7.00
CA PRO A 335 -11.48 -12.48 6.14
C PRO A 335 -10.86 -11.10 5.89
N GLY A 336 -11.22 -10.48 4.77
CA GLY A 336 -10.84 -9.10 4.47
C GLY A 336 -9.86 -8.96 3.31
N GLN A 337 -9.42 -7.73 3.10
CA GLN A 337 -8.48 -7.34 2.04
C GLN A 337 -7.26 -6.70 2.65
N ARG A 338 -6.13 -6.72 1.94
CA ARG A 338 -4.88 -6.13 2.43
C ARG A 338 -5.03 -4.63 2.61
N LEU A 339 -4.43 -4.09 3.68
CA LEU A 339 -4.41 -2.66 3.95
C LEU A 339 -3.84 -1.88 2.76
N GLY A 340 -2.87 -2.42 2.04
CA GLY A 340 -2.25 -1.76 0.89
C GLY A 340 -3.21 -1.47 -0.27
N SER A 341 -4.30 -2.23 -0.41
CA SER A 341 -5.37 -1.95 -1.39
C SER A 341 -6.51 -1.09 -0.83
N TYR A 342 -6.39 -0.64 0.43
CA TYR A 342 -7.47 -0.01 1.18
C TYR A 342 -7.05 1.31 1.84
N ILE A 343 -5.76 1.54 2.06
CA ILE A 343 -5.23 2.68 2.83
C ILE A 343 -5.65 4.04 2.24
N ASP A 344 -5.72 4.14 0.91
CA ASP A 344 -6.12 5.35 0.20
C ASP A 344 -7.60 5.66 0.39
N VAL A 345 -8.44 4.65 0.64
CA VAL A 345 -9.89 4.83 0.84
C VAL A 345 -10.27 4.81 2.32
N LEU A 346 -9.32 4.84 3.24
CA LEU A 346 -9.58 5.08 4.66
C LEU A 346 -9.74 6.58 4.89
N SER A 347 -10.90 6.98 5.41
CA SER A 347 -11.05 8.33 5.97
C SER A 347 -10.07 8.53 7.14
N ASP A 348 -9.87 9.77 7.58
CA ASP A 348 -9.01 10.02 8.74
C ASP A 348 -9.57 9.40 10.03
N ASP A 349 -10.89 9.33 10.17
CA ASP A 349 -11.57 8.64 11.27
C ASP A 349 -11.33 7.12 11.22
N ASP A 350 -11.38 6.52 10.03
CA ASP A 350 -11.08 5.09 9.85
C ASP A 350 -9.60 4.80 10.12
N LEU A 351 -8.70 5.69 9.67
CA LEU A 351 -7.26 5.58 9.91
C LEU A 351 -6.94 5.73 11.41
N ASP A 352 -7.65 6.60 12.11
CA ASP A 352 -7.53 6.73 13.56
C ASP A 352 -8.06 5.50 14.30
N THR A 353 -9.11 4.87 13.79
CA THR A 353 -9.59 3.57 14.29
C THR A 353 -8.55 2.47 14.08
N PHE A 354 -7.99 2.40 12.87
CA PHE A 354 -6.90 1.50 12.53
C PHE A 354 -5.69 1.69 13.45
N LYS A 355 -5.25 2.94 13.68
CA LYS A 355 -4.17 3.28 14.62
C LYS A 355 -4.45 2.74 16.02
N ARG A 356 -5.65 2.98 16.57
CA ARG A 356 -6.04 2.49 17.90
C ARG A 356 -6.01 0.97 17.98
N ASP A 357 -6.52 0.29 16.95
CA ASP A 357 -6.47 -1.17 16.87
C ASP A 357 -5.02 -1.68 16.85
N MET A 358 -4.16 -1.08 16.02
CA MET A 358 -2.74 -1.42 15.96
C MET A 358 -2.04 -1.21 17.29
N GLN A 359 -2.24 -0.06 17.95
CA GLN A 359 -1.66 0.20 19.28
C GLN A 359 -2.11 -0.86 20.29
N LYS A 360 -3.38 -1.23 20.29
CA LYS A 360 -3.91 -2.28 21.15
C LYS A 360 -3.28 -3.66 20.85
N TYR A 361 -3.06 -3.99 19.58
CA TYR A 361 -2.46 -5.28 19.21
C TYR A 361 -0.95 -5.30 19.50
N MET A 362 -0.22 -4.22 19.23
CA MET A 362 1.20 -4.11 19.56
C MET A 362 1.45 -4.19 21.06
N ALA A 363 0.61 -3.55 21.88
CA ALA A 363 0.69 -3.68 23.33
C ALA A 363 0.48 -5.12 23.81
N GLN A 364 -0.48 -5.84 23.20
CA GLN A 364 -0.69 -7.26 23.49
C GLN A 364 0.49 -8.13 23.07
N LEU A 365 1.07 -7.90 21.89
CA LEU A 365 2.26 -8.63 21.44
C LEU A 365 3.43 -8.41 22.39
N ARG A 366 3.73 -7.16 22.74
CA ARG A 366 4.80 -6.83 23.69
C ARG A 366 4.57 -7.39 25.10
N SER A 367 3.32 -7.70 25.46
CA SER A 367 2.96 -8.32 26.74
C SER A 367 3.06 -9.86 26.76
N ILE A 368 3.31 -10.50 25.61
CA ILE A 368 3.51 -11.95 25.55
C ILE A 368 4.67 -12.31 26.46
N SER A 369 4.44 -13.26 27.36
CA SER A 369 5.46 -13.74 28.29
C SER A 369 6.30 -14.82 27.61
N ARG A 370 7.62 -14.62 27.62
CA ARG A 370 8.58 -15.65 27.23
C ARG A 370 8.65 -16.73 28.30
N GLN A 371 8.66 -17.99 27.87
CA GLN A 371 8.88 -19.13 28.76
C GLN A 371 10.39 -19.32 28.96
N GLY A 372 10.84 -19.42 30.22
CA GLY A 372 12.25 -19.66 30.59
C GLY A 372 13.07 -18.40 30.95
N ASP A 373 14.34 -18.61 31.30
CA ASP A 373 15.22 -17.59 31.89
C ASP A 373 15.93 -16.67 30.87
N GLN A 374 15.72 -16.88 29.58
CA GLN A 374 16.38 -16.13 28.50
C GLN A 374 15.68 -14.80 28.17
N ARG A 375 15.48 -13.94 29.16
CA ARG A 375 14.75 -12.66 28.96
C ARG A 375 15.46 -11.68 28.01
N HIS A 376 16.78 -11.76 27.93
CA HIS A 376 17.61 -10.83 27.14
C HIS A 376 18.03 -11.38 25.76
N ALA A 377 17.73 -12.64 25.47
CA ALA A 377 18.16 -13.28 24.23
C ALA A 377 17.32 -12.81 23.04
N ILE A 378 17.96 -12.54 21.90
CA ILE A 378 17.25 -12.22 20.65
C ILE A 378 17.15 -13.48 19.82
N SER A 379 15.93 -13.87 19.48
CA SER A 379 15.67 -15.18 18.87
C SER A 379 14.35 -15.16 18.09
N ASN A 380 14.10 -16.18 17.29
CA ASN A 380 12.78 -16.36 16.67
C ASN A 380 11.70 -16.67 17.74
N ALA A 381 10.44 -16.77 17.33
CA ALA A 381 9.31 -16.89 18.25
C ALA A 381 9.35 -18.17 19.11
N VAL A 382 10.04 -19.21 18.65
CA VAL A 382 10.20 -20.49 19.34
C VAL A 382 11.57 -20.65 20.03
N GLY A 383 12.38 -19.59 20.11
CA GLY A 383 13.67 -19.57 20.79
C GLY A 383 14.86 -20.04 19.97
N GLY A 384 14.71 -20.21 18.66
CA GLY A 384 15.78 -20.60 17.73
C GLY A 384 16.36 -19.42 16.92
N PRO A 385 17.19 -19.71 15.91
CA PRO A 385 17.74 -18.70 15.01
C PRO A 385 16.66 -17.90 14.26
N CYS A 386 16.88 -16.59 14.16
CA CYS A 386 16.03 -15.63 13.47
C CYS A 386 16.11 -15.77 11.95
N TYR A 387 14.96 -15.72 11.29
CA TYR A 387 14.85 -15.43 9.86
C TYR A 387 14.36 -13.99 9.75
N ASP A 388 15.13 -13.09 9.13
CA ASP A 388 14.73 -11.69 9.00
C ASP A 388 15.26 -11.07 7.71
N TYR A 389 14.35 -10.55 6.89
CA TYR A 389 14.69 -9.99 5.57
C TYR A 389 15.68 -8.81 5.60
N ARG A 390 15.69 -8.02 6.68
CA ARG A 390 16.60 -6.88 6.83
C ARG A 390 18.00 -7.35 7.24
N ILE A 391 18.12 -8.38 8.06
CA ILE A 391 19.43 -8.99 8.41
C ILE A 391 19.99 -9.74 7.18
N VAL A 392 19.17 -10.57 6.54
CA VAL A 392 19.54 -11.35 5.34
C VAL A 392 20.07 -10.44 4.23
N ALA A 393 19.44 -9.28 4.01
CA ALA A 393 19.83 -8.40 2.91
C ALA A 393 21.15 -7.63 3.14
N CYS A 394 21.64 -7.54 4.38
CA CYS A 394 22.88 -6.83 4.71
C CYS A 394 24.03 -7.77 5.11
N ARG A 395 23.87 -9.08 4.86
CA ARG A 395 24.87 -10.09 5.19
C ARG A 395 25.12 -10.97 4.00
N ASP A 396 26.39 -11.28 3.79
CA ASP A 396 26.78 -12.23 2.75
C ASP A 396 26.15 -13.59 3.02
N TYR A 397 25.76 -14.25 1.94
CA TYR A 397 25.19 -15.59 2.01
C TYR A 397 26.27 -16.59 2.43
N ASP A 398 26.00 -17.29 3.52
CA ASP A 398 26.81 -18.40 4.00
C ASP A 398 26.02 -19.69 3.75
N LYS A 399 26.66 -20.69 3.13
CA LYS A 399 25.98 -21.92 2.72
C LYS A 399 25.63 -22.83 3.91
N GLU A 400 26.43 -22.81 4.98
CA GLU A 400 26.24 -23.68 6.14
C GLU A 400 25.18 -23.11 7.08
N ARG A 401 25.19 -21.78 7.28
CA ARG A 401 24.21 -21.05 8.07
C ARG A 401 22.88 -20.82 7.32
N GLY A 402 22.96 -20.63 6.01
CA GLY A 402 21.83 -20.18 5.19
C GLY A 402 21.36 -18.77 5.56
N HIS A 403 20.03 -18.58 5.58
CA HIS A 403 19.38 -17.30 5.87
C HIS A 403 19.03 -17.08 7.35
N PHE A 404 19.55 -17.91 8.26
CA PHE A 404 19.19 -17.89 9.67
C PHE A 404 20.31 -17.29 10.53
N PHE A 405 19.98 -16.46 11.52
CA PHE A 405 20.95 -15.74 12.34
C PHE A 405 20.66 -15.88 13.83
N GLY A 406 21.69 -16.02 14.65
CA GLY A 406 21.53 -16.28 16.08
C GLY A 406 21.12 -17.74 16.37
N PRO A 407 20.36 -18.02 17.46
CA PRO A 407 19.86 -17.05 18.43
C PRO A 407 21.01 -16.31 19.10
N PHE A 408 20.78 -15.07 19.48
CA PHE A 408 21.77 -14.21 20.13
C PHE A 408 21.56 -14.24 21.63
N THR A 409 22.65 -14.30 22.37
CA THR A 409 22.65 -14.36 23.83
C THR A 409 22.10 -13.08 24.44
N ASP A 410 22.45 -11.95 23.82
CA ASP A 410 22.06 -10.61 24.24
C ASP A 410 22.01 -9.65 23.05
N GLU A 411 21.70 -8.39 23.36
CA GLU A 411 21.64 -7.31 22.40
C GLU A 411 23.02 -6.92 21.84
N GLU A 412 24.11 -7.12 22.58
CA GLU A 412 25.44 -6.78 22.10
C GLU A 412 25.84 -7.69 20.93
N GLU A 413 25.62 -9.00 21.07
CA GLU A 413 25.87 -9.98 20.02
C GLU A 413 25.01 -9.71 18.76
N PHE A 414 23.75 -9.33 18.97
CA PHE A 414 22.86 -8.91 17.88
C PHE A 414 23.36 -7.64 17.19
N ASN A 415 23.72 -6.60 17.95
CA ASN A 415 24.21 -5.33 17.40
C ASN A 415 25.52 -5.52 16.63
N ASN A 416 26.42 -6.37 17.12
CA ASN A 416 27.63 -6.78 16.38
C ASN A 416 27.28 -7.46 15.05
N THR A 417 26.18 -8.20 15.01
CA THR A 417 25.65 -8.82 13.79
C THR A 417 25.02 -7.81 12.81
N LEU A 418 24.72 -6.59 13.22
CA LEU A 418 24.24 -5.53 12.32
C LEU A 418 25.35 -4.61 11.82
N ARG A 419 26.51 -4.57 12.50
CA ARG A 419 27.65 -3.72 12.13
C ARG A 419 28.22 -4.10 10.77
N THR A 420 28.63 -3.08 10.02
CA THR A 420 29.38 -3.21 8.76
C THR A 420 30.71 -2.44 8.86
N PRO A 421 31.84 -3.01 8.42
CA PRO A 421 33.12 -2.32 8.42
C PRO A 421 33.14 -1.02 7.62
N ALA A 422 32.22 -0.86 6.66
CA ALA A 422 32.12 0.36 5.85
C ALA A 422 31.50 1.55 6.60
N LEU A 423 30.78 1.30 7.70
CA LEU A 423 30.16 2.32 8.54
C LEU A 423 30.46 2.03 10.03
N PRO A 424 31.73 2.16 10.47
CA PRO A 424 32.14 1.76 11.82
C PRO A 424 31.45 2.57 12.92
N ASP A 425 31.08 3.82 12.63
CA ASP A 425 30.41 4.74 13.56
C ASP A 425 28.88 4.61 13.56
N VAL A 426 28.32 3.67 12.77
CA VAL A 426 26.87 3.45 12.67
C VAL A 426 26.51 2.14 13.37
N PHE A 427 26.08 2.26 14.62
CA PHE A 427 25.69 1.13 15.47
C PHE A 427 24.59 1.52 16.45
N HIS A 428 23.77 0.55 16.85
CA HIS A 428 22.77 0.73 17.91
C HIS A 428 23.43 0.68 19.29
N SER A 429 22.91 1.46 20.23
CA SER A 429 23.20 1.30 21.65
C SER A 429 22.52 0.05 22.21
N THR A 430 23.02 -0.46 23.33
CA THR A 430 22.34 -1.50 24.11
C THR A 430 21.39 -0.86 25.13
N GLY A 431 20.53 -1.69 25.73
CA GLY A 431 19.59 -1.28 26.78
C GLY A 431 18.13 -1.24 26.32
N HIS A 432 17.83 -1.78 25.13
CA HIS A 432 16.44 -1.90 24.67
C HIS A 432 15.75 -3.08 25.36
N ASP A 433 14.44 -2.95 25.55
CA ASP A 433 13.62 -4.08 25.97
C ASP A 433 13.52 -5.11 24.83
N ILE A 434 13.72 -6.39 25.17
CA ILE A 434 13.52 -7.48 24.23
C ILE A 434 12.06 -7.94 24.30
N VAL A 435 11.30 -7.66 23.24
CA VAL A 435 9.85 -7.86 23.19
C VAL A 435 9.46 -8.79 22.05
N SER A 436 8.26 -9.38 22.12
CA SER A 436 7.73 -10.14 20.99
C SER A 436 7.33 -9.19 19.85
N THR A 437 7.87 -9.46 18.66
CA THR A 437 7.67 -8.71 17.43
C THR A 437 7.19 -9.65 16.32
N HIS A 438 6.44 -9.10 15.38
CA HIS A 438 6.15 -9.75 14.10
C HIS A 438 7.33 -9.61 13.14
N SER A 439 8.09 -8.52 13.23
CA SER A 439 9.29 -8.21 12.40
C SER A 439 9.03 -8.17 10.89
N ASP A 440 7.77 -7.97 10.48
CA ASP A 440 7.38 -7.72 9.08
C ASP A 440 6.00 -7.06 8.98
N ILE A 441 5.68 -6.15 9.92
CA ILE A 441 4.43 -5.39 9.84
C ILE A 441 4.49 -4.40 8.68
N ASN A 442 3.72 -4.71 7.64
CA ASN A 442 3.59 -3.88 6.45
C ASN A 442 2.17 -3.98 5.88
N MET A 443 1.83 -3.10 4.93
CA MET A 443 0.48 -3.01 4.38
C MET A 443 -0.03 -4.27 3.66
N ARG A 444 0.85 -5.23 3.31
CA ARG A 444 0.46 -6.51 2.68
C ARG A 444 0.04 -7.56 3.72
N ASN A 445 0.55 -7.42 4.95
CA ASN A 445 0.42 -8.39 6.03
C ASN A 445 -0.70 -8.03 7.01
N ILE A 446 -1.32 -6.85 6.86
CA ILE A 446 -2.51 -6.45 7.62
C ILE A 446 -3.75 -6.56 6.74
N LEU A 447 -4.77 -7.26 7.23
CA LEU A 447 -6.06 -7.43 6.59
C LEU A 447 -7.13 -6.58 7.26
N MET A 448 -7.95 -5.94 6.44
CA MET A 448 -9.06 -5.09 6.80
C MET A 448 -10.38 -5.74 6.39
N HIS A 449 -11.33 -5.82 7.31
CA HIS A 449 -12.70 -6.25 7.03
C HIS A 449 -13.68 -5.33 7.75
N LYS A 450 -14.64 -4.77 7.01
CA LYS A 450 -15.66 -3.86 7.55
C LYS A 450 -15.04 -2.72 8.37
N GLY A 451 -14.01 -2.06 7.84
CA GLY A 451 -13.36 -0.90 8.49
C GLY A 451 -12.47 -1.21 9.70
N ARG A 452 -12.30 -2.49 10.06
CA ARG A 452 -11.48 -2.92 11.21
C ARG A 452 -10.42 -3.92 10.80
N ILE A 453 -9.35 -4.01 11.59
CA ILE A 453 -8.33 -5.05 11.38
C ILE A 453 -8.95 -6.41 11.67
N SER A 454 -8.88 -7.28 10.69
CA SER A 454 -9.43 -8.64 10.74
C SER A 454 -8.36 -9.72 10.80
N GLY A 455 -7.11 -9.41 10.45
CA GLY A 455 -6.02 -10.37 10.49
C GLY A 455 -4.65 -9.72 10.34
N ILE A 456 -3.67 -10.25 11.06
CA ILE A 456 -2.23 -10.01 10.86
C ILE A 456 -1.63 -11.35 10.44
N VAL A 457 -0.98 -11.40 9.29
CA VAL A 457 -0.50 -12.64 8.64
C VAL A 457 0.99 -12.55 8.30
N ASP A 458 1.59 -13.68 7.94
CA ASP A 458 3.00 -13.78 7.53
C ASP A 458 4.01 -13.63 8.69
N TRP A 459 3.92 -14.54 9.65
CA TRP A 459 4.67 -14.50 10.92
C TRP A 459 6.05 -15.18 10.85
N GLU A 460 6.58 -15.47 9.67
CA GLU A 460 7.84 -16.22 9.51
C GLU A 460 9.08 -15.50 10.06
N ASN A 461 9.06 -14.16 10.07
CA ASN A 461 10.14 -13.35 10.66
C ASN A 461 9.97 -13.07 12.16
N SER A 462 8.84 -13.49 12.74
CA SER A 462 8.50 -13.11 14.11
C SER A 462 9.46 -13.69 15.14
N GLY A 463 9.61 -12.97 16.24
CA GLY A 463 10.53 -13.37 17.29
C GLY A 463 10.56 -12.42 18.47
N TRP A 464 11.66 -12.51 19.21
CA TRP A 464 12.01 -11.67 20.35
C TRP A 464 13.14 -10.76 19.89
N PHE A 465 12.85 -9.48 19.71
CA PHE A 465 13.76 -8.48 19.18
C PHE A 465 13.74 -7.21 20.04
N PRO A 466 14.75 -6.32 19.92
CA PRO A 466 14.70 -5.00 20.51
C PRO A 466 13.40 -4.26 20.16
N ASP A 467 12.87 -3.50 21.10
CA ASP A 467 11.57 -2.85 20.98
C ASP A 467 11.44 -1.81 19.87
N TYR A 468 12.56 -1.28 19.37
CA TYR A 468 12.62 -0.43 18.17
C TYR A 468 12.43 -1.22 16.86
N TRP A 469 12.69 -2.54 16.86
CA TRP A 469 12.86 -3.34 15.64
C TRP A 469 11.59 -3.35 14.77
N GLU A 470 10.41 -3.51 15.37
CA GLU A 470 9.15 -3.48 14.62
C GLU A 470 8.91 -2.12 13.95
N TYR A 471 9.26 -1.03 14.64
CA TYR A 471 9.09 0.33 14.13
C TYR A 471 9.99 0.59 12.91
N THR A 472 11.28 0.26 13.02
CA THR A 472 12.22 0.46 11.92
C THR A 472 11.89 -0.45 10.72
N LYS A 473 11.46 -1.69 10.99
CA LYS A 473 11.01 -2.63 9.95
C LYS A 473 9.74 -2.15 9.21
N ALA A 474 8.79 -1.56 9.92
CA ALA A 474 7.60 -0.99 9.31
C ALA A 474 7.93 0.17 8.34
N HIS A 475 8.98 0.95 8.65
CA HIS A 475 9.54 1.97 7.74
C HIS A 475 10.30 1.35 6.57
N TYR A 476 11.10 0.31 6.82
CA TYR A 476 11.94 -0.36 5.83
C TYR A 476 11.13 -0.94 4.65
N VAL A 477 10.08 -1.73 4.95
CA VAL A 477 9.35 -2.51 3.93
C VAL A 477 8.48 -1.62 3.05
N THR A 478 7.95 -0.52 3.59
CA THR A 478 6.99 0.37 2.90
C THR A 478 7.50 1.82 2.87
N LYS A 479 8.80 1.99 2.55
CA LYS A 479 9.53 3.28 2.63
C LYS A 479 9.02 4.44 1.77
N LEU A 480 8.11 4.19 0.82
CA LEU A 480 7.61 5.20 -0.13
C LEU A 480 6.18 5.67 0.14
N ASN A 481 5.41 4.97 0.98
CA ASN A 481 4.01 5.35 1.22
C ASN A 481 3.91 6.30 2.42
N LYS A 482 3.78 7.61 2.15
CA LYS A 482 3.73 8.64 3.20
C LYS A 482 2.62 8.41 4.22
N ARG A 483 1.41 8.06 3.77
CA ARG A 483 0.24 7.83 4.65
C ARG A 483 0.50 6.68 5.63
N TRP A 484 1.13 5.60 5.17
CA TRP A 484 1.61 4.51 6.00
C TRP A 484 2.68 4.95 7.01
N LEU A 485 3.73 5.65 6.56
CA LEU A 485 4.81 6.08 7.44
C LEU A 485 4.31 7.01 8.55
N THR A 486 3.43 7.97 8.21
CA THR A 486 2.82 8.86 9.19
C THR A 486 1.96 8.10 10.21
N VAL A 487 1.18 7.09 9.80
CA VAL A 487 0.40 6.31 10.77
C VAL A 487 1.28 5.41 11.62
N VAL A 488 2.37 4.86 11.08
CA VAL A 488 3.37 4.09 11.84
C VAL A 488 4.00 4.95 12.94
N ASP A 489 4.43 6.16 12.63
CA ASP A 489 4.98 7.10 13.62
C ASP A 489 3.98 7.34 14.76
N ARG A 490 2.70 7.54 14.41
CA ARG A 490 1.62 7.74 15.39
C ARG A 490 1.28 6.48 16.20
N ILE A 491 1.44 5.28 15.63
CA ILE A 491 1.25 4.02 16.34
C ILE A 491 2.35 3.85 17.39
N PHE A 492 3.60 4.06 17.00
CA PHE A 492 4.76 3.76 17.85
C PHE A 492 5.10 4.84 18.88
N ALA A 493 4.58 6.07 18.72
CA ALA A 493 4.73 7.14 19.70
C ALA A 493 4.25 6.77 21.13
N ASN A 494 3.35 5.79 21.28
CA ASN A 494 2.89 5.32 22.59
C ASN A 494 3.85 4.33 23.27
N PHE A 495 4.86 3.85 22.55
CA PHE A 495 5.75 2.79 23.03
C PHE A 495 7.17 3.28 23.30
N GLY A 496 7.63 4.33 22.63
CA GLY A 496 8.95 4.89 22.80
C GLY A 496 9.31 5.88 21.69
N ASP A 497 10.43 6.58 21.85
CA ASP A 497 11.02 7.40 20.78
C ASP A 497 12.15 6.62 20.10
N PHE A 498 11.84 6.03 18.95
CA PHE A 498 12.75 5.20 18.17
C PHE A 498 13.36 5.96 16.97
N LYS A 499 13.34 7.30 16.98
CA LYS A 499 13.84 8.11 15.86
C LYS A 499 15.35 7.95 15.64
N VAL A 500 16.11 7.79 16.72
CA VAL A 500 17.56 7.55 16.65
C VAL A 500 17.83 6.20 15.98
N ASP A 501 17.13 5.15 16.41
CA ASP A 501 17.25 3.82 15.80
C ASP A 501 16.86 3.80 14.33
N LEU A 502 15.79 4.52 13.97
CA LEU A 502 15.40 4.67 12.58
C LEU A 502 16.44 5.43 11.75
N ALA A 503 17.09 6.44 12.31
CA ALA A 503 18.17 7.15 11.62
C ALA A 503 19.39 6.25 11.40
N ILE A 504 19.77 5.45 12.41
CA ILE A 504 20.84 4.44 12.30
C ILE A 504 20.49 3.43 11.21
N GLU A 505 19.29 2.84 11.27
CA GLU A 505 18.82 1.85 10.31
C GLU A 505 18.79 2.42 8.89
N ARG A 506 18.31 3.65 8.67
CA ARG A 506 18.32 4.29 7.35
C ARG A 506 19.72 4.41 6.76
N ARG A 507 20.72 4.79 7.56
CA ARG A 507 22.12 4.83 7.11
C ARG A 507 22.63 3.44 6.73
N LEU A 508 22.26 2.41 7.48
CA LEU A 508 22.61 1.03 7.13
C LEU A 508 21.89 0.57 5.85
N TRP A 509 20.62 0.95 5.65
CA TRP A 509 19.87 0.62 4.43
C TRP A 509 20.49 1.25 3.19
N GLU A 510 20.85 2.54 3.25
CA GLU A 510 21.50 3.27 2.14
C GLU A 510 22.83 2.65 1.72
N TYR A 511 23.52 1.96 2.62
CA TYR A 511 24.73 1.24 2.28
C TYR A 511 24.45 -0.11 1.62
N CYS A 512 23.43 -0.84 2.09
CA CYS A 512 23.11 -2.16 1.56
C CYS A 512 22.31 -2.13 0.24
N PHE A 513 21.65 -1.02 -0.10
CA PHE A 513 20.75 -0.87 -1.25
C PHE A 513 20.99 0.43 -2.01
#